data_AF-A0A2H9T7Z9-F1
#
_entry.id   AF-A0A2H9T7Z9-F1
#
_cell.length_a   1.000
_cell.length_b   1.000
_cell.length_c   1.000
_cell.angle_alpha   90.00
_cell.angle_beta   90.00
_cell.angle_gamma   90.00
#
_symmetry.space_group_name_H-M   'P 1'
#
loop_
_entity.id
_entity.type
_entity.pdbx_description
1 polymer ?
#
loop_
_entity_poly.entity_id
_entity_poly.type
_entity_poly.pdbx_seq_one_letter_code
_entity_poly.pdbx_strand_id
1 'polypeptide(L)'
;MAAKPRLRGLCVWGVVVCCFLAFSCWRFMWFYVFFELTLVPITFIIVKWGSQPERVTAAFYILLYTLGGSLPFLVFIIFCFLEGGTFFIGFRIDVVRKIGVWGCFSVVVFFVKIPCYPFHLWLTKAHVEAPTAGSIALAGLLLKLGGYGLIRVMLSYGQLCYSMQIFWANVGI
;
A
#
# COMPACT_ATOMS: atom_id res chain seq x y z
N MET A 1 15.90 -22.19 22.93
CA MET A 1 14.57 -22.14 22.28
C MET A 1 13.61 -21.06 22.83
N ALA A 2 14.06 -20.11 23.67
CA ALA A 2 13.18 -19.13 24.34
C ALA A 2 12.97 -17.77 23.60
N ALA A 3 13.63 -17.52 22.46
CA ALA A 3 13.54 -16.24 21.74
C ALA A 3 12.32 -16.14 20.78
N LYS A 4 11.63 -17.26 20.51
CA LYS A 4 10.54 -17.33 19.53
C LYS A 4 9.34 -16.39 19.82
N PRO A 5 8.85 -16.21 21.08
CA PRO A 5 7.68 -15.37 21.32
C PRO A 5 8.00 -13.85 21.34
N ARG A 6 9.18 -13.44 21.85
CA ARG A 6 9.57 -12.02 21.88
C ARG A 6 9.73 -11.44 20.48
N LEU A 7 10.36 -12.19 19.56
CA LEU A 7 10.57 -11.70 18.20
C LEU A 7 9.24 -11.58 17.41
N ARG A 8 8.28 -12.49 17.63
CA ARG A 8 6.92 -12.38 17.06
C ARG A 8 6.24 -11.08 17.50
N GLY A 9 6.28 -10.79 18.80
CA GLY A 9 5.71 -9.56 19.35
C GLY A 9 6.38 -8.32 18.75
N LEU A 10 7.71 -8.32 18.65
CA LEU A 10 8.46 -7.20 18.07
C LEU A 10 8.04 -6.91 16.61
N CYS A 11 7.86 -7.95 15.80
CA CYS A 11 7.42 -7.77 14.41
C CYS A 11 6.00 -7.21 14.32
N VAL A 12 5.06 -7.69 15.15
CA VAL A 12 3.69 -7.17 15.18
C VAL A 12 3.67 -5.70 15.64
N TRP A 13 4.43 -5.36 16.68
CA TRP A 13 4.61 -3.96 17.10
C TRP A 13 5.25 -3.12 16.00
N GLY A 14 6.20 -3.69 15.24
CA GLY A 14 6.75 -3.07 14.04
C GLY A 14 5.67 -2.68 13.03
N VAL A 15 4.74 -3.58 12.72
CA VAL A 15 3.59 -3.26 11.83
C VAL A 15 2.76 -2.11 12.39
N VAL A 16 2.41 -2.16 13.68
CA VAL A 16 1.59 -1.14 14.34
C VAL A 16 2.27 0.24 14.28
N VAL A 17 3.56 0.31 14.62
CA VAL A 17 4.33 1.57 14.60
C VAL A 17 4.40 2.13 13.18
N CYS A 18 4.65 1.28 12.17
CA CYS A 18 4.70 1.73 10.79
C CYS A 18 3.35 2.25 10.29
N CYS A 19 2.25 1.57 10.64
CA CYS A 19 0.91 2.06 10.31
C CYS A 19 0.58 3.37 11.03
N PHE A 20 0.94 3.51 12.31
CA PHE A 20 0.74 4.74 13.06
C PHE A 20 1.49 5.92 12.44
N LEU A 21 2.76 5.71 12.07
CA LEU A 21 3.57 6.70 11.37
C LEU A 21 2.96 7.07 10.02
N ALA A 22 2.52 6.08 9.23
CA ALA A 22 1.87 6.32 7.95
C ALA A 22 0.58 7.16 8.09
N PHE A 23 -0.26 6.87 9.09
CA PHE A 23 -1.47 7.65 9.36
C PHE A 23 -1.17 9.09 9.81
N SER A 24 -0.07 9.29 10.52
CA SER A 24 0.31 10.60 11.06
C SER A 24 1.07 11.49 10.06
N CYS A 25 1.61 10.92 8.98
CA CYS A 25 2.46 11.66 8.04
C CYS A 25 1.67 12.67 7.20
N TRP A 26 2.10 13.92 7.12
CA TRP A 26 1.46 14.91 6.24
C TRP A 26 2.00 14.91 4.79
N ARG A 27 3.20 14.35 4.56
CA ARG A 27 3.86 14.34 3.24
C ARG A 27 3.69 12.99 2.55
N PHE A 28 3.43 12.99 1.24
CA PHE A 28 3.27 11.76 0.45
C PHE A 28 4.53 10.90 0.38
N MET A 29 5.73 11.50 0.34
CA MET A 29 6.98 10.74 0.35
C MET A 29 7.16 9.94 1.64
N TRP A 30 6.93 10.56 2.80
CA TRP A 30 7.01 9.86 4.08
C TRP A 30 5.91 8.81 4.22
N PHE A 31 4.70 9.13 3.76
CA PHE A 31 3.62 8.15 3.67
C PHE A 31 4.03 6.94 2.84
N TYR A 32 4.63 7.12 1.65
CA TYR A 32 5.11 6.03 0.80
C TYR A 32 6.16 5.16 1.51
N VAL A 33 7.15 5.79 2.15
CA VAL A 33 8.20 5.05 2.87
C VAL A 33 7.59 4.16 3.96
N PHE A 34 6.72 4.70 4.81
CA PHE A 34 6.08 3.89 5.86
C PHE A 34 5.11 2.86 5.27
N PHE A 35 4.42 3.22 4.19
CA PHE A 35 3.52 2.32 3.47
C PHE A 35 4.24 1.08 2.94
N GLU A 36 5.44 1.21 2.39
CA GLU A 36 6.27 0.08 1.96
C GLU A 36 6.95 -0.63 3.13
N LEU A 37 7.40 0.13 4.13
CA LEU A 37 8.11 -0.44 5.28
C LEU A 37 7.21 -1.41 6.07
N THR A 38 5.89 -1.22 6.08
CA THR A 38 4.93 -2.19 6.67
C THR A 38 5.01 -3.60 6.08
N LEU A 39 5.44 -3.76 4.82
CA LEU A 39 5.55 -5.07 4.17
C LEU A 39 6.69 -5.92 4.75
N VAL A 40 7.77 -5.28 5.19
CA VAL A 40 8.95 -5.96 5.74
C VAL A 40 8.63 -6.79 6.99
N PRO A 41 8.01 -6.25 8.06
CA PRO A 41 7.66 -7.03 9.23
C PRO A 41 6.58 -8.08 8.93
N ILE A 42 5.65 -7.83 8.00
CA ILE A 42 4.58 -8.78 7.64
C ILE A 42 5.15 -10.00 6.91
N THR A 43 5.93 -9.77 5.87
CA THR A 43 6.59 -10.85 5.11
C THR A 43 7.51 -11.66 6.03
N PHE A 44 8.22 -11.01 6.95
CA PHE A 44 9.03 -11.70 7.95
C PHE A 44 8.19 -12.59 8.88
N ILE A 45 7.01 -12.12 9.31
CA ILE A 45 6.10 -12.92 10.14
C ILE A 45 5.65 -14.20 9.42
N ILE A 46 5.30 -14.09 8.14
CA ILE A 46 4.81 -15.20 7.31
C ILE A 46 5.92 -16.23 7.08
N VAL A 47 7.11 -15.80 6.69
CA VAL A 47 8.23 -16.73 6.41
C VAL A 47 8.69 -17.47 7.67
N LYS A 48 8.82 -16.77 8.81
CA LYS A 48 9.38 -17.37 10.03
C LYS A 48 8.36 -18.19 10.81
N TRP A 49 7.08 -17.81 10.79
CA TRP A 49 6.07 -18.39 11.67
C TRP A 49 4.78 -18.83 10.99
N GLY A 50 4.72 -18.82 9.65
CA GLY A 50 3.69 -19.52 8.91
C GLY A 50 3.74 -21.02 9.17
N SER A 51 2.56 -21.64 9.25
CA SER A 51 2.37 -23.06 9.62
C SER A 51 2.59 -24.00 8.44
N GLN A 52 2.22 -23.57 7.25
CA GLN A 52 2.17 -24.37 6.03
C GLN A 52 3.48 -24.29 5.22
N PRO A 53 3.76 -25.26 4.34
CA PRO A 53 5.00 -25.31 3.57
C PRO A 53 5.05 -24.24 2.46
N GLU A 54 3.90 -23.83 1.92
CA GLU A 54 3.79 -22.82 0.86
C GLU A 54 3.99 -21.37 1.37
N ARG A 55 4.27 -21.18 2.65
CA ARG A 55 4.46 -19.85 3.25
C ARG A 55 5.49 -18.97 2.55
N VAL A 56 6.52 -19.59 1.98
CA VAL A 56 7.57 -18.87 1.25
C VAL A 56 7.02 -18.33 -0.06
N THR A 57 6.27 -19.14 -0.81
CA THR A 57 5.66 -18.68 -2.07
C THR A 57 4.58 -17.63 -1.80
N ALA A 58 3.79 -17.77 -0.73
CA ALA A 58 2.83 -16.74 -0.30
C ALA A 58 3.50 -15.42 0.09
N ALA A 59 4.62 -15.46 0.82
CA ALA A 59 5.38 -14.25 1.14
C ALA A 59 5.93 -13.55 -0.12
N PHE A 60 6.41 -14.33 -1.10
CA PHE A 60 6.82 -13.79 -2.40
C PHE A 60 5.64 -13.17 -3.17
N TYR A 61 4.46 -13.79 -3.15
CA TYR A 61 3.27 -13.23 -3.80
C TYR A 61 2.86 -11.88 -3.21
N ILE A 62 2.80 -11.76 -1.87
CA ILE A 62 2.47 -10.49 -1.22
C ILE A 62 3.46 -9.40 -1.64
N LEU A 63 4.76 -9.72 -1.57
CA LEU A 63 5.83 -8.78 -1.87
C LEU A 63 5.77 -8.32 -3.33
N LEU A 64 5.62 -9.23 -4.29
CA LEU A 64 5.57 -8.90 -5.72
C LEU A 64 4.32 -8.10 -6.09
N TYR A 65 3.15 -8.50 -5.60
CA TYR A 65 1.90 -7.81 -5.93
C TYR A 65 1.94 -6.37 -5.38
N THR A 66 2.26 -6.22 -4.09
CA THR A 66 2.17 -4.92 -3.42
C THR A 66 3.30 -3.97 -3.79
N LEU A 67 4.56 -4.45 -3.90
CA LEU A 67 5.67 -3.60 -4.38
C LEU A 67 5.52 -3.25 -5.85
N GLY A 68 5.16 -4.22 -6.69
CA GLY A 68 4.96 -3.98 -8.12
C GLY A 68 3.87 -2.94 -8.36
N GLY A 69 2.77 -3.05 -7.61
CA GLY A 69 1.69 -2.07 -7.64
C GLY A 69 2.08 -0.68 -7.11
N SER A 70 3.13 -0.55 -6.30
CA SER A 70 3.50 0.72 -5.66
C SER A 70 4.52 1.55 -6.42
N LEU A 71 5.27 0.95 -7.34
CA LEU A 71 6.22 1.68 -8.20
C LEU A 71 5.56 2.82 -9.01
N PRO A 72 4.37 2.65 -9.65
CA PRO A 72 3.70 3.75 -10.34
C PRO A 72 3.38 4.93 -9.42
N PHE A 73 3.04 4.66 -8.17
CA PHE A 73 2.77 5.71 -7.18
C PHE A 73 4.06 6.46 -6.78
N LEU A 74 5.20 5.78 -6.68
CA LEU A 74 6.50 6.43 -6.46
C LEU A 74 6.87 7.37 -7.60
N VAL A 75 6.76 6.89 -8.85
CA VAL A 75 7.04 7.70 -10.04
C VAL A 75 6.17 8.96 -10.06
N PHE A 76 4.88 8.80 -9.71
CA PHE A 76 3.95 9.92 -9.61
C PHE A 76 4.37 10.93 -8.53
N ILE A 77 4.78 10.49 -7.33
CA ILE A 77 5.27 11.40 -6.28
C ILE A 77 6.50 12.19 -6.75
N ILE A 78 7.44 11.53 -7.43
CA ILE A 78 8.67 12.18 -7.94
C ILE A 78 8.30 13.21 -9.02
N PHE A 79 7.42 12.87 -9.95
CA PHE A 79 6.96 13.79 -10.98
C PHE A 79 6.29 15.04 -10.36
N CYS A 80 5.40 14.84 -9.37
CA CYS A 80 4.77 15.94 -8.65
C CYS A 80 5.79 16.84 -7.95
N PHE A 81 6.88 16.25 -7.43
CA PHE A 81 7.96 17.01 -6.80
C PHE A 81 8.74 17.85 -7.82
N LEU A 82 9.05 17.32 -9.00
CA LEU A 82 9.78 18.04 -10.04
C LEU A 82 9.01 19.25 -10.57
N GLU A 83 7.69 19.12 -10.75
CA GLU A 83 6.84 20.19 -11.27
C GLU A 83 6.36 21.18 -10.19
N GLY A 84 6.04 20.68 -8.99
CA GLY A 84 5.40 21.47 -7.93
C GLY A 84 6.31 21.84 -6.75
N GLY A 85 7.53 21.29 -6.68
CA GLY A 85 8.53 21.56 -5.64
C GLY A 85 8.15 21.10 -4.23
N THR A 86 7.00 20.45 -4.05
CA THR A 86 6.47 20.07 -2.73
C THR A 86 6.03 18.61 -2.72
N PHE A 87 6.04 17.99 -1.54
CA PHE A 87 5.56 16.63 -1.30
C PHE A 87 4.27 16.61 -0.47
N PHE A 88 3.62 17.76 -0.35
CA PHE A 88 2.48 17.96 0.55
C PHE A 88 1.16 17.59 -0.12
N ILE A 89 0.16 17.29 0.71
CA ILE A 89 -1.19 16.89 0.28
C ILE A 89 -1.89 17.99 -0.54
N GLY A 90 -1.57 19.26 -0.34
CA GLY A 90 -2.13 20.38 -1.12
C GLY A 90 -1.24 20.75 -2.32
N PHE A 91 -1.42 20.08 -3.45
CA PHE A 91 -0.73 20.45 -4.69
C PHE A 91 -1.42 21.61 -5.41
N ARG A 92 -0.65 22.36 -6.20
CA ARG A 92 -1.21 23.32 -7.17
C ARG A 92 -1.96 22.55 -8.25
N ILE A 93 -3.18 22.99 -8.50
CA ILE A 93 -4.11 22.46 -9.51
C ILE A 93 -3.45 22.31 -10.89
N ASP A 94 -2.53 23.20 -11.25
CA ASP A 94 -1.85 23.20 -12.54
C ASP A 94 -0.98 21.95 -12.77
N VAL A 95 -0.34 21.43 -11.72
CA VAL A 95 0.46 20.20 -11.79
C VAL A 95 -0.43 18.99 -12.05
N VAL A 96 -1.61 18.95 -11.41
CA VAL A 96 -2.59 17.87 -11.57
C VAL A 96 -3.13 17.84 -12.99
N ARG A 97 -3.43 19.02 -13.58
CA ARG A 97 -3.86 19.11 -14.98
C ARG A 97 -2.78 18.65 -15.96
N LYS A 98 -1.50 18.94 -15.71
CA LYS A 98 -0.39 18.45 -16.54
C LYS A 98 -0.26 16.93 -16.53
N ILE A 99 -0.44 16.32 -15.36
CA ILE A 99 -0.33 14.87 -15.21
C ILE A 99 -1.48 14.16 -15.95
N GLY A 100 -2.69 14.72 -15.89
CA GLY A 100 -3.85 14.20 -16.59
C GLY A 100 -4.12 12.72 -16.25
N VAL A 101 -4.35 11.89 -17.28
CA VAL A 101 -4.69 10.46 -17.14
C VAL A 101 -3.55 9.64 -16.51
N TRP A 102 -2.29 10.10 -16.57
CA TRP A 102 -1.18 9.36 -15.96
C TRP A 102 -1.29 9.26 -14.45
N GLY A 103 -1.96 10.23 -13.81
CA GLY A 103 -2.22 10.18 -12.38
C GLY A 103 -3.16 9.03 -12.01
N CYS A 104 -3.91 8.46 -12.96
CA CYS A 104 -4.77 7.32 -12.70
C CYS A 104 -3.96 6.07 -12.30
N PHE A 105 -2.76 5.89 -12.87
CA PHE A 105 -1.87 4.78 -12.49
C PHE A 105 -1.38 4.88 -11.05
N SER A 106 -1.35 6.09 -10.47
CA SER A 106 -0.95 6.31 -9.08
C SER A 106 -1.93 5.66 -8.08
N VAL A 107 -3.18 5.39 -8.50
CA VAL A 107 -4.22 4.81 -7.63
C VAL A 107 -4.20 3.28 -7.62
N VAL A 108 -3.59 2.67 -8.65
CA VAL A 108 -3.51 1.20 -8.78
C VAL A 108 -2.91 0.56 -7.54
N VAL A 109 -1.91 1.18 -6.90
CA VAL A 109 -1.31 0.69 -5.65
C VAL A 109 -2.35 0.44 -4.56
N PHE A 110 -3.35 1.32 -4.44
CA PHE A 110 -4.37 1.21 -3.41
C PHE A 110 -5.40 0.13 -3.74
N PHE A 111 -5.68 -0.10 -5.03
CA PHE A 111 -6.51 -1.23 -5.50
C PHE A 111 -5.79 -2.58 -5.50
N VAL A 112 -4.47 -2.59 -5.36
CA VAL A 112 -3.74 -3.83 -5.07
C VAL A 112 -3.75 -4.09 -3.57
N LYS A 113 -3.51 -3.07 -2.73
CA LYS A 113 -3.49 -3.23 -1.27
C LYS A 113 -4.87 -3.43 -0.66
N ILE A 114 -5.89 -2.75 -1.17
CA ILE A 114 -7.29 -3.14 -1.00
C ILE A 114 -7.52 -4.19 -2.08
N PRO A 115 -7.81 -5.45 -1.76
CA PRO A 115 -7.83 -6.56 -2.72
C PRO A 115 -9.06 -6.47 -3.65
N CYS A 116 -9.08 -5.48 -4.55
CA CYS A 116 -10.09 -5.34 -5.59
C CYS A 116 -9.83 -6.37 -6.70
N TYR A 117 -10.88 -6.86 -7.33
CA TYR A 117 -10.72 -7.70 -8.53
C TYR A 117 -10.00 -6.90 -9.63
N PRO A 118 -8.92 -7.40 -10.24
CA PRO A 118 -8.41 -8.78 -10.26
C PRO A 118 -7.31 -9.12 -9.21
N PHE A 119 -6.83 -8.16 -8.43
CA PHE A 119 -5.64 -8.30 -7.58
C PHE A 119 -5.84 -9.01 -6.24
N HIS A 120 -7.01 -9.59 -5.96
CA HIS A 120 -7.36 -10.15 -4.65
C HIS A 120 -6.60 -11.43 -4.22
N LEU A 121 -5.94 -12.12 -5.17
CA LEU A 121 -5.36 -13.46 -4.94
C LEU A 121 -4.22 -13.49 -3.90
N TRP A 122 -3.47 -12.40 -3.74
CA TRP A 122 -2.39 -12.37 -2.74
C TRP A 122 -2.96 -12.42 -1.33
N LEU A 123 -4.14 -11.84 -1.08
CA LEU A 123 -4.75 -11.78 0.24
C LEU A 123 -5.20 -13.17 0.72
N THR A 124 -5.87 -13.93 -0.15
CA THR A 124 -6.37 -15.26 0.20
C THR A 124 -5.23 -16.22 0.51
N LYS A 125 -4.14 -16.19 -0.28
CA LYS A 125 -2.92 -16.95 0.02
C LYS A 125 -2.23 -16.48 1.30
N ALA A 126 -2.12 -15.17 1.51
CA ALA A 126 -1.49 -14.60 2.70
C ALA A 126 -2.17 -15.05 4.00
N HIS A 127 -3.50 -15.06 4.04
CA HIS A 127 -4.25 -15.39 5.25
C HIS A 127 -4.20 -16.86 5.63
N VAL A 128 -4.20 -17.77 4.65
CA VAL A 128 -4.11 -19.21 4.90
C VAL A 128 -2.75 -19.59 5.49
N GLU A 129 -1.70 -18.93 5.02
CA GLU A 129 -0.32 -19.27 5.36
C GLU A 129 0.21 -18.52 6.60
N ALA A 130 -0.39 -17.38 6.94
CA ALA A 130 0.04 -16.58 8.07
C ALA A 130 -0.41 -17.16 9.43
N PRO A 131 0.39 -17.02 10.50
CA PRO A 131 -0.07 -17.34 11.85
C PRO A 131 -1.22 -16.40 12.25
N THR A 132 -2.02 -16.80 13.24
CA THR A 132 -3.20 -16.05 13.71
C THR A 132 -2.91 -14.56 13.96
N ALA A 133 -1.82 -14.23 14.66
CA ALA A 133 -1.41 -12.84 14.91
C ALA A 133 -1.07 -12.07 13.62
N GLY A 134 -0.45 -12.73 12.63
CA GLY A 134 -0.16 -12.15 11.33
C GLY A 134 -1.43 -11.87 10.53
N SER A 135 -2.36 -12.83 10.51
CA SER A 135 -3.67 -12.68 9.86
C SER A 135 -4.49 -11.54 10.47
N ILE A 136 -4.48 -11.38 11.79
CA ILE A 136 -5.17 -10.26 12.46
C ILE A 136 -4.55 -8.92 12.05
N ALA A 137 -3.21 -8.82 12.02
CA ALA A 137 -2.52 -7.60 11.60
C ALA A 137 -2.79 -7.26 10.12
N LEU A 138 -2.80 -8.27 9.25
CA LEU A 138 -3.06 -8.13 7.82
C LEU A 138 -4.47 -7.58 7.55
N ALA A 139 -5.49 -8.21 8.15
CA ALA A 139 -6.88 -7.78 7.99
C ALA A 139 -7.16 -6.44 8.69
N GLY A 140 -6.63 -6.23 9.89
CA GLY A 140 -6.97 -5.08 10.72
C GLY A 140 -6.26 -3.78 10.31
N LEU A 141 -4.98 -3.85 9.96
CA LEU A 141 -4.14 -2.66 9.73
C LEU A 141 -3.80 -2.45 8.26
N LEU A 142 -3.37 -3.50 7.55
CA LEU A 142 -2.86 -3.35 6.18
C LEU A 142 -3.97 -2.96 5.19
N LEU A 143 -5.18 -3.52 5.33
CA LEU A 143 -6.34 -3.13 4.52
C LEU A 143 -6.76 -1.67 4.78
N LYS A 144 -6.76 -1.24 6.06
CA LYS A 144 -7.08 0.15 6.42
C LYS A 144 -6.04 1.14 5.91
N LEU A 145 -4.76 0.76 5.92
CA LEU A 145 -3.68 1.55 5.34
C LEU A 145 -3.89 1.79 3.84
N GLY A 146 -4.33 0.77 3.09
CA GLY A 146 -4.69 0.89 1.68
C GLY A 146 -5.84 1.88 1.45
N GLY A 147 -6.94 1.71 2.18
CA GLY A 147 -8.10 2.61 2.13
C GLY A 147 -7.76 4.06 2.48
N TYR A 148 -6.93 4.25 3.50
CA TYR A 148 -6.49 5.58 3.91
C TYR A 148 -5.65 6.28 2.85
N GLY A 149 -4.74 5.55 2.20
CA GLY A 149 -3.95 6.08 1.10
C GLY A 149 -4.82 6.52 -0.08
N LEU A 150 -5.83 5.72 -0.43
CA LEU A 150 -6.80 6.05 -1.47
C LEU A 150 -7.53 7.36 -1.15
N ILE A 151 -8.07 7.49 0.06
CA ILE A 151 -8.80 8.69 0.50
C ILE A 151 -7.91 9.93 0.39
N ARG A 152 -6.64 9.82 0.81
CA ARG A 152 -5.69 10.94 0.73
C ARG A 152 -5.43 11.39 -0.69
N VAL A 153 -5.17 10.46 -1.60
CA VAL A 153 -4.90 10.76 -3.00
C VAL A 153 -6.15 11.37 -3.66
N MET A 154 -7.34 10.83 -3.40
CA MET A 154 -8.57 11.39 -3.96
C MET A 154 -8.86 12.81 -3.44
N LEU A 155 -8.64 13.07 -2.15
CA LEU A 155 -8.81 14.42 -1.56
C LEU A 155 -7.79 15.44 -2.09
N SER A 156 -6.52 15.06 -2.21
CA SER A 156 -5.49 15.97 -2.72
C SER A 156 -5.66 16.29 -4.19
N TYR A 157 -6.23 15.36 -4.94
CA TYR A 157 -6.33 15.45 -6.39
C TYR A 157 -7.79 15.38 -6.84
N GLY A 158 -8.63 16.32 -6.41
CA GLY A 158 -10.04 16.35 -6.84
C GLY A 158 -10.25 16.35 -8.37
N GLN A 159 -9.30 16.88 -9.15
CA GLN A 159 -9.31 16.78 -10.62
C GLN A 159 -8.91 15.39 -11.15
N LEU A 160 -8.15 14.60 -10.39
CA LEU A 160 -7.89 13.20 -10.72
C LEU A 160 -9.18 12.38 -10.65
N CYS A 161 -10.14 12.74 -9.79
CA CYS A 161 -11.46 12.09 -9.81
C CYS A 161 -12.17 12.27 -11.16
N TYR A 162 -12.02 13.43 -11.80
CA TYR A 162 -12.59 13.70 -13.12
C TYR A 162 -11.83 12.93 -14.22
N SER A 163 -10.50 12.91 -14.19
CA SER A 163 -9.72 12.11 -15.14
C SER A 163 -9.95 10.61 -14.96
N MET A 164 -10.19 10.16 -13.73
CA MET A 164 -10.61 8.80 -13.42
C MET A 164 -11.96 8.50 -14.03
N GLN A 165 -12.97 9.36 -13.84
CA GLN A 165 -14.28 9.16 -14.44
C GLN A 165 -14.18 8.99 -15.97
N ILE A 166 -13.38 9.84 -16.64
CA ILE A 166 -13.11 9.71 -18.07
C ILE A 166 -12.38 8.39 -18.39
N PHE A 167 -11.37 8.03 -17.60
CA PHE A 167 -10.62 6.79 -17.81
C PHE A 167 -11.52 5.55 -17.70
N TRP A 168 -12.31 5.42 -16.63
CA TRP A 168 -13.23 4.30 -16.42
C TRP A 168 -14.31 4.24 -17.50
N ALA A 169 -14.89 5.40 -17.86
CA ALA A 169 -15.85 5.48 -18.96
C ALA A 169 -15.28 5.00 -20.31
N ASN A 170 -14.00 5.24 -20.59
CA ASN A 170 -13.32 4.76 -21.80
C ASN A 170 -12.93 3.28 -21.73
N VAL A 171 -12.69 2.74 -20.54
CA VAL A 171 -12.39 1.31 -20.32
C VAL A 171 -13.66 0.45 -20.36
N GLY A 172 -14.85 1.07 -20.25
CA GLY A 172 -16.13 0.38 -20.36
C GLY A 172 -16.57 -0.33 -19.07
N ILE A 173 -16.09 0.14 -17.92
CA ILE A 173 -16.57 -0.20 -16.57
C ILE A 173 -17.32 1.01 -16.02
#